data_AF-A0AB36LYI0-F1
#
_entry.id   AF-A0AB36LYI0-F1
#
_cell.length_a   1.000
_cell.length_b   1.000
_cell.length_c   1.000
_cell.angle_alpha   90.00
_cell.angle_beta   90.00
_cell.angle_gamma   90.00
#
_symmetry.space_group_name_H-M   'P 1'
#
loop_
_entity.id
_entity.type
_entity.pdbx_description
1 polymer ?
#
loop_
_entity_poly.entity_id
_entity_poly.type
_entity_poly.pdbx_seq_one_letter_code
_entity_poly.pdbx_strand_id
1 'polypeptide(L)'
;MEFNILDKLKSLKENSLNTGSLFEELGGISDLFSPYLTEKIFENEILTNIWNILIYIYIHNPNKENRLEALSVMYDFYIYTVNIGFSVDKKELNEQYLKLHGNHELDQESKEILEEILFDI
;
A
#
# COMPACT_ATOMS: atom_id res chain seq x y z
N MET A 1 -22.69 -6.32 -9.63
CA MET A 1 -22.44 -5.33 -8.57
C MET A 1 -21.27 -4.51 -9.08
N GLU A 2 -21.48 -3.24 -9.44
CA GLU A 2 -20.38 -2.39 -9.90
C GLU A 2 -19.41 -2.19 -8.72
N PHE A 3 -18.16 -2.58 -8.93
CA PHE A 3 -17.11 -2.33 -7.97
C PHE A 3 -16.78 -0.85 -7.98
N ASN A 4 -17.27 -0.09 -6.99
CA ASN A 4 -16.92 1.32 -6.86
C ASN A 4 -15.66 1.48 -6.01
N ILE A 5 -14.50 1.45 -6.66
CA ILE A 5 -13.20 1.68 -6.03
C ILE A 5 -13.17 2.98 -5.22
N LEU A 6 -13.89 4.02 -5.65
CA LEU A 6 -13.91 5.31 -4.97
C LEU A 6 -14.59 5.24 -3.60
N ASP A 7 -15.68 4.49 -3.49
CA ASP A 7 -16.38 4.31 -2.20
C ASP A 7 -15.52 3.50 -1.22
N LYS A 8 -14.82 2.47 -1.72
CA LYS A 8 -13.86 1.72 -0.90
C LYS A 8 -12.70 2.57 -0.42
N LEU A 9 -12.11 3.38 -1.30
CA LEU A 9 -11.01 4.28 -0.94
C LEU A 9 -11.46 5.33 0.07
N LYS A 10 -12.70 5.83 -0.06
CA LYS A 10 -13.28 6.74 0.93
C LYS A 10 -13.42 6.06 2.29
N SER A 11 -13.98 4.85 2.35
CA SER A 11 -14.11 4.07 3.58
C SER A 11 -12.75 3.80 4.24
N LEU A 12 -11.77 3.34 3.45
CA LEU A 12 -10.40 3.10 3.92
C LEU A 12 -9.76 4.35 4.50
N LYS A 13 -9.93 5.50 3.84
CA LYS A 13 -9.41 6.77 4.32
C LYS A 13 -10.08 7.18 5.63
N GLU A 14 -11.39 7.05 5.75
CA GLU A 14 -12.14 7.38 6.97
C GLU A 14 -11.77 6.46 8.16
N ASN A 15 -11.51 5.19 7.88
CA ASN A 15 -11.15 4.18 8.88
C ASN A 15 -9.63 3.99 9.05
N SER A 16 -8.80 4.77 8.34
CA SER A 16 -7.34 4.58 8.25
C SER A 16 -6.60 4.63 9.58
N LEU A 17 -7.16 5.28 10.60
CA LEU A 17 -6.62 5.39 11.95
C LEU A 17 -7.37 4.53 12.98
N ASN A 18 -8.33 3.72 12.54
CA ASN A 18 -9.08 2.84 13.41
C ASN A 18 -8.15 1.75 14.00
N THR A 19 -8.39 1.39 15.26
CA THR A 19 -7.70 0.30 15.94
C THR A 19 -8.29 -1.07 15.61
N GLY A 20 -9.52 -1.12 15.10
CA GLY A 20 -10.14 -2.33 14.57
C GLY A 20 -9.43 -2.84 13.32
N SER A 21 -9.66 -4.12 12.98
CA SER A 21 -9.05 -4.73 11.79
C SER A 21 -9.55 -4.08 10.50
N LEU A 22 -8.63 -3.79 9.58
CA LEU A 22 -8.90 -3.32 8.22
C LEU A 22 -8.74 -4.44 7.18
N PHE A 23 -8.71 -5.70 7.62
CA PHE A 23 -8.40 -6.85 6.78
C PHE A 23 -9.35 -7.00 5.58
N GLU A 24 -10.66 -6.83 5.78
CA GLU A 24 -11.63 -6.95 4.69
C GLU A 24 -11.49 -5.82 3.66
N GLU A 25 -11.26 -4.60 4.13
CA GLU A 25 -11.10 -3.44 3.28
C GLU A 25 -9.80 -3.51 2.46
N LEU A 26 -8.69 -3.86 3.11
CA LEU A 26 -7.37 -4.01 2.47
C LEU A 26 -7.33 -5.22 1.53
N GLY A 27 -7.85 -6.37 1.97
CA GLY A 27 -7.97 -7.56 1.12
C GLY A 27 -8.80 -7.27 -0.13
N GLY A 28 -9.89 -6.53 0.01
CA GLY A 28 -10.71 -6.12 -1.13
C GLY A 28 -10.08 -5.06 -2.06
N ILE A 29 -8.93 -4.48 -1.70
CA ILE A 29 -8.06 -3.70 -2.59
C ILE A 29 -7.02 -4.62 -3.24
N SER A 30 -6.36 -5.48 -2.45
CA SER A 30 -5.41 -6.49 -2.96
C SER A 30 -6.03 -7.37 -4.06
N ASP A 31 -7.28 -7.81 -3.89
CA ASP A 31 -8.01 -8.63 -4.87
C ASP A 31 -8.10 -8.02 -6.27
N LEU A 32 -7.94 -6.70 -6.41
CA LEU A 32 -7.96 -6.01 -7.70
C LEU A 32 -6.62 -6.10 -8.44
N PHE A 33 -5.55 -6.34 -7.71
CA PHE A 33 -4.19 -6.27 -8.20
C PHE A 33 -3.59 -7.66 -8.18
N SER A 34 -3.49 -8.25 -9.37
CA SER A 34 -2.71 -9.47 -9.54
C SER A 34 -1.29 -9.09 -9.96
N PRO A 35 -0.25 -9.76 -9.42
CA PRO A 35 1.12 -9.60 -9.90
C PRO A 35 1.30 -10.07 -11.36
N TYR A 36 0.30 -10.72 -11.96
CA TYR A 36 0.31 -11.12 -13.37
C TYR A 36 -0.49 -10.17 -14.27
N LEU A 37 -1.16 -9.18 -13.70
CA LEU A 37 -1.94 -8.23 -14.46
C LEU A 37 -1.01 -7.21 -15.13
N THR A 38 -1.09 -7.13 -16.45
CA THR A 38 -0.27 -6.24 -17.30
C THR A 38 -1.11 -5.17 -18.00
N GLU A 39 -2.44 -5.20 -17.80
CA GLU A 39 -3.36 -4.21 -18.33
C GLU A 39 -3.66 -3.13 -17.28
N LYS A 40 -3.70 -1.88 -17.75
CA LYS A 40 -4.08 -0.75 -16.93
C LYS A 40 -5.61 -0.70 -16.77
N ILE A 41 -6.10 -1.06 -15.59
CA ILE A 41 -7.53 -1.16 -15.28
C ILE A 41 -8.09 0.09 -14.60
N PHE A 42 -7.24 1.00 -14.12
CA PHE A 42 -7.63 2.26 -13.49
C PHE A 42 -6.87 3.46 -14.05
N GLU A 43 -7.47 4.64 -13.95
CA GLU A 43 -6.82 5.90 -14.29
C GLU A 43 -5.69 6.24 -13.31
N ASN A 44 -4.70 7.03 -13.75
CA ASN A 44 -3.53 7.39 -12.94
C ASN A 44 -3.90 8.06 -11.61
N GLU A 45 -4.96 8.87 -11.60
CA GLU A 45 -5.44 9.54 -10.39
C GLU A 45 -5.90 8.53 -9.33
N ILE A 46 -6.63 7.49 -9.76
CA ILE A 46 -7.09 6.42 -8.87
C ILE A 46 -5.89 5.63 -8.34
N LEU A 47 -4.94 5.26 -9.21
CA LEU A 47 -3.72 4.56 -8.80
C LEU A 47 -2.91 5.36 -7.77
N THR A 48 -2.77 6.67 -8.00
CA THR A 48 -2.10 7.58 -7.08
C THR A 48 -2.83 7.65 -5.73
N ASN A 49 -4.17 7.71 -5.74
CA ASN A 49 -4.96 7.75 -4.52
C ASN A 49 -4.86 6.44 -3.71
N ILE A 50 -4.86 5.29 -4.38
CA ILE A 50 -4.66 3.98 -3.74
C ILE A 50 -3.30 3.96 -3.03
N TRP A 51 -2.23 4.28 -3.76
CA TRP A 51 -0.88 4.32 -3.21
C TRP A 51 -0.75 5.22 -1.98
N ASN A 52 -1.26 6.44 -2.06
CA ASN A 52 -1.19 7.40 -0.97
C ASN A 52 -1.97 6.95 0.27
N ILE A 53 -3.12 6.30 0.11
CA ILE A 53 -3.90 5.77 1.24
C ILE A 53 -3.15 4.61 1.90
N LEU A 54 -2.56 3.72 1.10
CA LEU A 54 -1.79 2.59 1.63
C LEU A 54 -0.57 3.05 2.42
N ILE A 55 0.20 4.02 1.88
CA ILE A 55 1.31 4.66 2.61
C ILE A 55 0.81 5.26 3.92
N TYR A 56 -0.29 6.01 3.88
CA TYR A 56 -0.84 6.66 5.07
C TYR A 56 -1.22 5.65 6.16
N ILE A 57 -1.88 4.55 5.79
CA ILE A 57 -2.22 3.47 6.74
C ILE A 57 -0.95 2.83 7.29
N TYR A 58 0.02 2.49 6.43
CA TYR A 58 1.28 1.91 6.84
C TYR A 58 2.04 2.79 7.85
N ILE A 59 2.07 4.11 7.64
CA ILE A 59 2.83 5.03 8.51
C ILE A 59 2.08 5.35 9.80
N HIS A 60 0.76 5.58 9.72
CA HIS A 60 0.02 6.23 10.79
C HIS A 60 -0.97 5.34 11.54
N ASN A 61 -1.33 4.17 11.01
CA ASN A 61 -2.31 3.33 11.71
C ASN A 61 -1.74 2.86 13.06
N PRO A 62 -2.47 3.01 14.18
CA PRO A 62 -1.97 2.64 15.50
C PRO A 62 -1.81 1.12 15.67
N ASN A 63 -2.60 0.32 14.95
CA ASN A 63 -2.55 -1.14 14.99
C ASN A 63 -1.44 -1.68 14.07
N LYS A 64 -0.51 -2.47 14.63
CA LYS A 64 0.60 -3.07 13.87
C LYS A 64 0.13 -4.00 12.76
N GLU A 65 -0.91 -4.80 13.00
CA GLU A 65 -1.44 -5.76 12.02
C GLU A 65 -1.97 -5.04 10.79
N ASN A 66 -2.72 -3.94 10.97
CA ASN A 66 -3.19 -3.10 9.86
C ASN A 66 -2.03 -2.48 9.07
N ARG A 67 -0.94 -2.08 9.74
CA ARG A 67 0.26 -1.57 9.06
C ARG A 67 0.91 -2.66 8.20
N LEU A 68 1.07 -3.87 8.74
CA LEU A 68 1.65 -4.99 8.00
C LEU A 68 0.77 -5.42 6.82
N GLU A 69 -0.53 -5.50 7.03
CA GLU A 69 -1.49 -5.78 5.95
C GLU A 69 -1.38 -4.73 4.84
N ALA A 70 -1.36 -3.45 5.20
CA ALA A 70 -1.18 -2.38 4.23
C ALA A 70 0.15 -2.52 3.46
N LEU A 71 1.25 -2.89 4.13
CA LEU A 71 2.54 -3.13 3.48
C LEU A 71 2.48 -4.31 2.50
N SER A 72 1.78 -5.39 2.83
CA SER A 72 1.55 -6.51 1.91
C SER A 72 0.77 -6.05 0.67
N VAL A 73 -0.32 -5.28 0.86
CA VAL A 73 -1.10 -4.74 -0.27
C VAL A 73 -0.30 -3.74 -1.10
N MET A 74 0.57 -2.94 -0.47
CA MET A 74 1.50 -2.06 -1.17
C MET A 74 2.42 -2.84 -2.09
N TYR A 75 2.89 -4.00 -1.68
CA TYR A 75 3.77 -4.84 -2.49
C TYR A 75 3.06 -5.39 -3.72
N ASP A 76 1.87 -5.98 -3.56
CA ASP A 76 1.05 -6.46 -4.70
C ASP A 76 0.75 -5.32 -5.69
N PHE A 77 0.35 -4.16 -5.15
CA PHE A 77 0.07 -2.98 -5.94
C PHE A 77 1.33 -2.47 -6.65
N TYR A 78 2.49 -2.50 -5.98
CA TYR A 78 3.75 -2.06 -6.56
C TYR A 78 4.12 -2.91 -7.77
N ILE A 79 4.09 -4.24 -7.66
CA ILE A 79 4.34 -5.16 -8.78
C ILE A 79 3.38 -4.85 -9.95
N TYR A 80 2.10 -4.67 -9.64
CA TYR A 80 1.12 -4.28 -10.64
C TYR A 80 1.51 -2.98 -11.36
N THR A 81 1.89 -1.94 -10.61
CA THR A 81 2.28 -0.65 -11.22
C THR A 81 3.51 -0.77 -12.12
N VAL A 82 4.50 -1.57 -11.71
CA VAL A 82 5.68 -1.89 -12.54
C VAL A 82 5.26 -2.56 -13.85
N ASN A 83 4.38 -3.56 -13.79
CA ASN A 83 3.91 -4.31 -14.95
C ASN A 83 3.19 -3.44 -15.99
N ILE A 84 2.46 -2.40 -15.54
CA ILE A 84 1.73 -1.49 -16.43
C ILE A 84 2.55 -0.23 -16.80
N GLY A 85 3.81 -0.13 -16.35
CA GLY A 85 4.67 1.01 -16.59
C GLY A 85 4.24 2.30 -15.87
N PHE A 86 3.53 2.18 -14.76
CA PHE A 86 3.15 3.30 -13.88
C PHE A 86 4.18 3.46 -12.77
N SER A 87 4.64 4.69 -12.53
CA SER A 87 5.58 5.00 -11.45
C SER A 87 4.84 5.59 -10.25
N VAL A 88 5.04 4.99 -9.09
CA VAL A 88 4.53 5.49 -7.80
C VAL A 88 5.51 6.47 -7.15
N ASP A 89 4.99 7.45 -6.41
CA ASP A 89 5.82 8.37 -5.61
C ASP A 89 6.27 7.68 -4.31
N LYS A 90 7.57 7.40 -4.19
CA LYS A 90 8.16 6.69 -3.06
C LYS A 90 8.70 7.62 -1.98
N LYS A 91 8.57 8.94 -2.13
CA LYS A 91 9.24 9.92 -1.26
C LYS A 91 8.92 9.75 0.22
N GLU A 92 7.64 9.73 0.57
CA GLU A 92 7.18 9.61 1.96
C GLU A 92 7.56 8.25 2.58
N LEU A 93 7.45 7.18 1.78
CA LEU A 93 7.85 5.84 2.19
C LEU A 93 9.36 5.75 2.49
N ASN A 94 10.19 6.37 1.64
CA ASN A 94 11.63 6.42 1.82
C ASN A 94 12.03 7.21 3.07
N GLU A 95 11.37 8.36 3.32
CA GLU A 95 11.57 9.14 4.55
C GLU A 95 11.25 8.30 5.80
N GLN A 96 10.16 7.53 5.78
CA GLN A 96 9.82 6.63 6.87
C GLN A 96 10.80 5.45 7.03
N TYR A 97 11.23 4.81 5.93
CA TYR A 97 12.22 3.73 5.97
C TYR A 97 13.52 4.20 6.63
N LEU A 98 14.06 5.35 6.21
CA LEU A 98 15.31 5.90 6.77
C LEU A 98 15.19 6.16 8.28
N LYS A 99 14.03 6.66 8.72
CA LYS A 99 13.75 6.92 10.14
C LYS A 99 13.73 5.62 10.95
N LEU A 100 12.97 4.61 10.51
CA LEU A 100 12.82 3.36 11.25
C LEU A 100 14.10 2.50 11.21
N HIS A 101 14.79 2.47 10.06
CA HIS A 101 16.07 1.77 9.90
C HIS A 101 17.15 2.38 10.80
N GLY A 102 17.23 3.71 10.87
CA GLY A 102 18.18 4.42 11.74
C GLY A 102 17.96 4.17 13.24
N ASN A 103 16.72 3.84 13.63
CA ASN A 103 16.34 3.55 15.03
C ASN A 103 16.31 2.05 15.37
N HIS A 104 16.62 1.15 14.42
CA HIS A 104 16.46 -0.31 14.58
C HIS A 104 15.02 -0.74 14.94
N GLU A 105 14.02 -0.02 14.45
CA GLU A 105 12.59 -0.26 14.72
C GLU A 105 11.89 -1.08 13.62
N LEU A 106 12.57 -1.37 12.51
CA LEU A 106 12.06 -2.25 11.45
C LEU A 106 12.25 -3.71 11.83
N ASP A 107 11.15 -4.48 11.82
CA ASP A 107 11.26 -5.93 11.74
C ASP A 107 11.75 -6.38 10.37
N GLN A 108 12.32 -7.58 10.31
CA GLN A 108 13.00 -8.11 9.13
C GLN A 108 12.07 -8.25 7.93
N GLU A 109 10.83 -8.70 8.15
CA GLU A 109 9.82 -8.86 7.10
C GLU A 109 9.43 -7.49 6.49
N SER A 110 9.13 -6.50 7.34
CA SER A 110 8.84 -5.14 6.85
C SER A 110 10.02 -4.55 6.09
N LYS A 111 11.25 -4.83 6.56
CA LYS A 111 12.46 -4.35 5.91
C LYS A 111 12.60 -4.93 4.49
N GLU A 112 12.46 -6.24 4.33
CA GLU A 112 12.57 -6.91 3.03
C GLU A 112 11.59 -6.32 2.02
N ILE A 113 10.30 -6.22 2.38
CA ILE A 113 9.28 -5.68 1.48
C ILE A 113 9.56 -4.21 1.10
N LEU A 114 9.96 -3.38 2.08
CA LEU A 114 10.29 -1.99 1.81
C LEU A 114 11.50 -1.84 0.89
N GLU A 115 12.53 -2.68 1.04
CA GLU A 115 13.72 -2.63 0.21
C GLU A 115 13.40 -3.04 -1.24
N GLU A 116 12.55 -4.06 -1.45
CA GLU A 116 12.06 -4.42 -2.78
C GLU A 116 11.28 -3.27 -3.45
N ILE A 117 10.39 -2.61 -2.70
CA ILE A 117 9.62 -1.46 -3.20
C ILE A 117 10.54 -0.26 -3.48
N LEU A 118 11.48 0.06 -2.59
CA LEU A 118 12.27 1.30 -2.67
C LEU A 118 13.44 1.21 -3.65
N PHE A 119 14.03 0.02 -3.80
CA PHE A 119 15.27 -0.18 -4.56
C PHE A 119 15.10 -1.00 -5.83
N ASP A 120 13.89 -1.49 -6.11
CA ASP A 120 13.55 -2.24 -7.32
C ASP A 120 14.39 -3.53 -7.47
N ILE A 121 14.65 -4.20 -6.34
CA ILE A 121 15.49 -5.40 -6.21
C ILE A 121 14.70 -6.70 -6.20
#